data_AF-A0A645AQS8-F1
#
_entry.id   AF-A0A645AQS8-F1
#
_cell.length_a   1.000
_cell.length_b   1.000
_cell.length_c   1.000
_cell.angle_alpha   90.00
_cell.angle_beta   90.00
_cell.angle_gamma   90.00
#
_symmetry.space_group_name_H-M   'P 1'
#
loop_
_entity.id
_entity.type
_entity.pdbx_description
1 polymer ?
#
loop_
_entity_poly.entity_id
_entity_poly.type
_entity_poly.pdbx_seq_one_letter_code
_entity_poly.pdbx_strand_id
1 'polypeptide(L)'
;MGGALFADEMDFYNECLPEARRYYTNIIGKYGLQVQSALKKACALDVAVICPLHGPVHRKDFGAYIDKYRQWSSYTPEETGVMLAYASIYGNTENAAAVLACRLRDAGIKVRMFDVSTTPASDIVSAAFRMSHLVFASSTYNAGIFITMEEVIRDLVLHNIQNRTVAFMENGTWAPASGKLMREMLCEQKDMTFLNETVTIRSALKPTQSGEIDTLVAAIRATIPENKPATGEIDPSALFTLSYGLFVLTAKEGERDNGCIINTVTQVSSVPKRISIAVNKDNFTHDMIVSTGVFNISVLTESSKFALYERFGLQSGTTVDKFAGFTAFDRSANGLTYVTESVNALLSCKVISAQDCGSHTLFVADLTEAKKLSKEPSVTYEYYRQHIKPAPGAKAAEPAKPGLKKWVCTVCGYIYEGESLPPDFVCPVCKHGAEVFVPLEESASPAPKAEPAKPVEPAKPAAEPAKPAEPAKPEKPATKKWLCTVCGYIYEGDELPPDFICPVCKHGAEVFVPLE
;
A
#
# COMPACT_ATOMS: atom_id res chain seq x y z
N MET A 1 11.30 -10.33 -25.63
CA MET A 1 10.92 -11.70 -25.21
C MET A 1 12.09 -12.54 -24.70
N GLY A 2 13.37 -12.21 -24.94
CA GLY A 2 14.48 -12.92 -24.27
C GLY A 2 14.55 -14.44 -24.51
N GLY A 3 13.89 -14.94 -25.55
CA GLY A 3 13.76 -16.38 -25.85
C GLY A 3 12.51 -17.07 -25.26
N ALA A 4 11.77 -16.43 -24.35
CA ALA A 4 10.54 -16.98 -23.78
C ALA A 4 9.39 -16.92 -24.81
N LEU A 5 8.74 -18.07 -25.01
CA LEU A 5 7.60 -18.21 -25.94
C LEU A 5 6.25 -18.07 -25.21
N PHE A 6 6.20 -18.46 -23.93
CA PHE A 6 4.96 -18.53 -23.16
C PHE A 6 4.86 -17.40 -22.14
N ALA A 7 3.65 -16.87 -21.96
CA ALA A 7 3.41 -15.74 -21.07
C ALA A 7 3.70 -16.06 -19.59
N ASP A 8 3.59 -17.34 -19.18
CA ASP A 8 3.91 -17.82 -17.83
C ASP A 8 5.42 -17.94 -17.54
N GLU A 9 6.28 -17.76 -18.55
CA GLU A 9 7.74 -17.80 -18.41
C GLU A 9 8.36 -16.39 -18.28
N MET A 10 7.53 -15.36 -18.23
CA MET A 10 7.93 -13.96 -18.18
C MET A 10 7.13 -13.19 -17.13
N ASP A 11 7.66 -12.07 -16.67
CA ASP A 11 6.89 -11.10 -15.90
C ASP A 11 5.96 -10.31 -16.84
N PHE A 12 4.95 -11.02 -17.37
CA PHE A 12 4.09 -10.50 -18.43
C PHE A 12 3.42 -9.18 -18.04
N TYR A 13 2.94 -9.07 -16.80
CA TYR A 13 2.17 -7.90 -16.37
C TYR A 13 3.02 -6.66 -16.14
N ASN A 14 4.28 -6.80 -15.74
CA ASN A 14 5.17 -5.65 -15.58
C ASN A 14 5.95 -5.33 -16.87
N GLU A 15 6.40 -6.34 -17.61
CA GLU A 15 7.31 -6.15 -18.75
C GLU A 15 6.59 -6.10 -20.11
N CYS A 16 5.53 -6.90 -20.31
CA CYS A 16 4.91 -7.08 -21.62
C CYS A 16 3.55 -6.40 -21.77
N LEU A 17 2.82 -6.20 -20.66
CA LEU A 17 1.50 -5.57 -20.68
C LEU A 17 1.50 -4.15 -21.28
N PRO A 18 2.53 -3.30 -21.05
CA PRO A 18 2.60 -2.00 -21.74
C PRO A 18 2.60 -2.14 -23.27
N GLU A 19 3.37 -3.08 -23.82
CA GLU A 19 3.40 -3.36 -25.25
C GLU A 19 2.11 -4.02 -25.74
N ALA A 20 1.51 -4.91 -24.95
CA ALA A 20 0.21 -5.49 -25.26
C ALA A 20 -0.90 -4.42 -25.32
N ARG A 21 -0.87 -3.44 -24.39
CA ARG A 21 -1.76 -2.28 -24.43
C ARG A 21 -1.49 -1.47 -25.68
N ARG A 22 -0.23 -1.14 -25.98
CA ARG A 22 0.14 -0.38 -27.19
C ARG A 22 -0.35 -1.09 -28.45
N TYR A 23 -0.17 -2.39 -28.58
CA TYR A 23 -0.71 -3.19 -29.68
C TYR A 23 -2.23 -3.06 -29.76
N TYR A 24 -2.93 -3.29 -28.65
CA TYR A 24 -4.39 -3.20 -28.63
C TYR A 24 -4.86 -1.81 -29.07
N THR A 25 -4.34 -0.75 -28.44
CA THR A 25 -4.85 0.61 -28.60
C THR A 25 -4.57 1.18 -29.98
N ASN A 26 -3.48 0.74 -30.65
CA ASN A 26 -3.06 1.27 -31.95
C ASN A 26 -3.47 0.41 -33.16
N ILE A 27 -3.95 -0.81 -32.94
CA ILE A 27 -4.37 -1.71 -34.04
C ILE A 27 -5.85 -2.05 -33.92
N ILE A 28 -6.30 -2.33 -32.69
CA ILE A 28 -7.65 -2.83 -32.40
C ILE A 28 -8.52 -1.72 -31.79
N GLY A 29 -7.93 -0.66 -31.25
CA GLY A 29 -8.57 0.33 -30.37
C GLY A 29 -9.92 0.85 -30.86
N LYS A 30 -10.08 1.03 -32.18
CA LYS A 30 -11.33 1.46 -32.84
C LYS A 30 -12.50 0.47 -32.69
N TYR A 31 -12.21 -0.83 -32.56
CA TYR A 31 -13.17 -1.93 -32.72
C TYR A 31 -13.67 -2.52 -31.38
N GLY A 32 -13.81 -1.69 -30.34
CA GLY A 32 -14.22 -2.13 -29.01
C GLY A 32 -15.51 -2.98 -28.98
N LEU A 33 -16.55 -2.60 -29.74
CA LEU A 33 -17.81 -3.36 -29.81
C LEU A 33 -17.63 -4.77 -30.42
N GLN A 34 -16.79 -4.87 -31.44
CA GLN A 34 -16.47 -6.13 -32.10
C GLN A 34 -15.66 -7.03 -31.16
N VAL A 35 -14.72 -6.47 -30.41
CA VAL A 35 -13.95 -7.20 -29.39
C VAL A 35 -14.87 -7.74 -28.30
N GLN A 36 -15.74 -6.90 -27.73
CA GLN A 36 -16.72 -7.33 -26.72
C GLN A 36 -17.61 -8.47 -27.23
N SER A 37 -18.08 -8.35 -28.48
CA SER A 37 -18.88 -9.39 -29.13
C SER A 37 -18.11 -10.70 -29.33
N ALA A 38 -16.83 -10.62 -29.69
CA ALA A 38 -15.96 -11.78 -29.84
C ALA A 38 -15.68 -12.45 -28.49
N LEU A 39 -15.36 -11.67 -27.46
CA LEU A 39 -15.16 -12.17 -26.10
C LEU A 39 -16.40 -12.87 -25.55
N LYS A 40 -17.59 -12.32 -25.79
CA LYS A 40 -18.86 -12.95 -25.38
C LYS A 40 -19.06 -14.33 -26.02
N LYS A 41 -18.72 -14.49 -27.30
CA LYS A 41 -18.76 -15.79 -27.99
C LYS A 41 -17.70 -16.75 -27.45
N ALA A 42 -16.49 -16.23 -27.20
CA ALA A 42 -15.38 -17.02 -26.66
C ALA A 42 -15.67 -17.55 -25.25
N CYS A 43 -16.42 -16.81 -24.41
CA CYS A 43 -16.82 -17.29 -23.07
C CYS A 43 -17.67 -18.56 -23.08
N ALA A 44 -18.26 -18.96 -24.22
CA ALA A 44 -18.99 -20.22 -24.35
C ALA A 44 -18.08 -21.42 -24.65
N LEU A 45 -16.78 -21.19 -24.84
CA LEU A 45 -15.79 -22.21 -25.15
C LEU A 45 -14.91 -22.48 -23.93
N ASP A 46 -14.51 -23.73 -23.74
CA ASP A 46 -13.46 -24.10 -22.79
C ASP A 46 -12.09 -23.85 -23.45
N VAL A 47 -11.60 -22.62 -23.34
CA VAL A 47 -10.34 -22.21 -23.97
C VAL A 47 -9.17 -22.62 -23.08
N ALA A 48 -8.39 -23.61 -23.53
CA ALA A 48 -7.19 -24.05 -22.83
C ALA A 48 -5.95 -23.18 -23.14
N VAL A 49 -5.83 -22.71 -24.39
CA VAL A 49 -4.64 -21.97 -24.87
C VAL A 49 -5.06 -20.90 -25.88
N ILE A 50 -4.43 -19.71 -25.79
CA ILE A 50 -4.52 -18.63 -26.78
C ILE A 50 -3.17 -18.51 -27.48
N CYS A 51 -3.15 -18.75 -28.78
CA CYS A 51 -1.97 -18.64 -29.64
C CYS A 51 -2.10 -17.42 -30.56
N PRO A 52 -1.67 -16.23 -30.13
CA PRO A 52 -1.75 -15.04 -30.97
C PRO A 52 -0.72 -15.08 -32.11
N LEU A 53 -0.97 -14.32 -33.17
CA LEU A 53 0.01 -14.13 -34.27
C LEU A 53 1.24 -13.33 -33.83
N HIS A 54 1.08 -12.49 -32.80
CA HIS A 54 2.12 -11.65 -32.24
C HIS A 54 2.10 -11.74 -30.73
N GLY A 55 3.28 -11.78 -30.11
CA GLY A 55 3.38 -11.89 -28.66
C GLY A 55 3.51 -13.32 -28.16
N PRO A 56 3.53 -13.50 -26.83
CA PRO A 56 3.65 -14.82 -26.20
C PRO A 56 2.36 -15.63 -26.30
N VAL A 57 2.49 -16.95 -26.25
CA VAL A 57 1.37 -17.88 -26.13
C VAL A 57 0.86 -17.89 -24.69
N HIS A 58 -0.46 -17.79 -24.51
CA HIS A 58 -1.11 -17.83 -23.19
C HIS A 58 -1.74 -19.20 -22.96
N ARG A 59 -1.13 -20.02 -22.09
CA ARG A 59 -1.57 -21.39 -21.78
C ARG A 59 -2.08 -21.59 -20.35
N LYS A 60 -1.89 -20.59 -19.47
CA LYS A 60 -2.26 -20.61 -18.05
C LYS A 60 -2.67 -19.21 -17.58
N ASP A 61 -3.58 -19.14 -16.62
CA ASP A 61 -3.92 -17.96 -15.81
C ASP A 61 -4.14 -16.64 -16.58
N PHE A 62 -4.63 -16.71 -17.82
CA PHE A 62 -4.81 -15.55 -18.70
C PHE A 62 -6.13 -14.79 -18.47
N GLY A 63 -6.90 -15.14 -17.44
CA GLY A 63 -8.17 -14.46 -17.10
C GLY A 63 -7.98 -12.95 -16.90
N ALA A 64 -6.97 -12.55 -16.14
CA ALA A 64 -6.66 -11.13 -15.94
C ALA A 64 -6.22 -10.40 -17.22
N TYR A 65 -5.63 -11.10 -18.19
CA TYR A 65 -5.33 -10.52 -19.50
C TYR A 65 -6.58 -10.37 -20.38
N ILE A 66 -7.53 -11.31 -20.30
CA ILE A 66 -8.85 -11.17 -20.93
C ILE A 66 -9.62 -9.99 -20.31
N ASP A 67 -9.53 -9.79 -19.00
CA ASP A 67 -10.13 -8.62 -18.34
C ASP A 67 -9.53 -7.30 -18.83
N LYS A 68 -8.23 -7.28 -19.18
CA LYS A 68 -7.63 -6.12 -19.85
C LYS A 68 -8.26 -5.85 -21.22
N TYR A 69 -8.48 -6.88 -22.04
CA TYR A 69 -9.20 -6.71 -23.30
C TYR A 69 -10.65 -6.22 -23.09
N ARG A 70 -11.36 -6.71 -22.07
CA ARG A 70 -12.69 -6.20 -21.70
C ARG A 70 -12.64 -4.72 -21.33
N GLN A 71 -11.69 -4.34 -20.48
CA GLN A 71 -11.48 -2.95 -20.05
C GLN A 71 -11.12 -2.02 -21.22
N TRP A 72 -10.20 -2.43 -22.09
CA TRP A 72 -9.78 -1.61 -23.23
C TRP A 72 -10.87 -1.48 -24.28
N SER A 73 -11.63 -2.54 -24.53
CA SER A 73 -12.73 -2.53 -25.50
C SER A 73 -13.97 -1.77 -25.03
N SER A 74 -14.14 -1.56 -23.72
CA SER A 74 -15.12 -0.62 -23.16
C SER A 74 -14.60 0.82 -23.08
N TYR A 75 -13.34 1.07 -23.49
CA TYR A 75 -12.66 2.36 -23.36
C TYR A 75 -12.56 2.86 -21.90
N THR A 76 -12.79 1.98 -20.93
CA THR A 76 -12.68 2.31 -19.52
C THR A 76 -11.20 2.55 -19.19
N PRO A 77 -10.84 3.71 -18.60
CA PRO A 77 -9.45 3.98 -18.27
C PRO A 77 -8.93 2.97 -17.23
N GLU A 78 -7.63 2.68 -17.29
CA GLU A 78 -6.95 1.84 -16.30
C GLU A 78 -6.61 2.60 -15.04
N GLU A 79 -6.31 3.90 -15.19
CA GLU A 79 -5.86 4.74 -14.09
C GLU A 79 -6.59 6.07 -14.06
N THR A 80 -6.95 6.46 -12.85
CA THR A 80 -7.41 7.82 -12.58
C THR A 80 -6.19 8.75 -12.49
N GLY A 81 -6.07 9.66 -13.44
CA GLY A 81 -4.97 10.62 -13.53
C GLY A 81 -4.93 11.32 -14.89
N VAL A 82 -3.90 12.15 -15.09
CA VAL A 82 -3.73 12.99 -16.28
C VAL A 82 -2.60 12.48 -17.18
N MET A 83 -2.92 12.25 -18.46
CA MET A 83 -1.95 12.26 -19.55
C MET A 83 -1.83 13.70 -20.06
N LEU A 84 -0.65 14.29 -20.00
CA LEU A 84 -0.37 15.65 -20.48
C LEU A 84 0.57 15.56 -21.68
N ALA A 85 0.05 15.77 -22.88
CA ALA A 85 0.85 15.87 -24.10
C ALA A 85 1.10 17.34 -24.43
N TYR A 86 2.34 17.71 -24.74
CA TYR A 86 2.69 19.07 -25.13
C TYR A 86 3.50 19.14 -26.42
N ALA A 87 3.33 20.24 -27.16
CA ALA A 87 4.10 20.61 -28.34
C ALA A 87 4.70 22.01 -28.17
N SER A 88 6.02 22.08 -28.06
CA SER A 88 6.74 23.34 -27.87
C SER A 88 7.84 23.55 -28.90
N ILE A 89 7.84 24.74 -29.52
CA ILE A 89 8.88 25.13 -30.50
C ILE A 89 10.10 25.71 -29.77
N TYR A 90 9.88 26.52 -28.74
CA TYR A 90 10.92 27.29 -28.03
C TYR A 90 10.97 26.99 -26.52
N GLY A 91 10.33 25.91 -26.06
CA GLY A 91 10.30 25.54 -24.64
C GLY A 91 9.28 26.30 -23.76
N ASN A 92 8.67 27.40 -24.22
CA ASN A 92 7.72 28.16 -23.40
C ASN A 92 6.42 27.38 -23.09
N THR A 93 5.93 26.58 -24.04
CA THR A 93 4.76 25.72 -23.84
C THR A 93 5.12 24.53 -22.95
N GLU A 94 6.32 23.98 -23.11
CA GLU A 94 6.87 22.94 -22.22
C GLU A 94 6.95 23.45 -20.78
N ASN A 95 7.51 24.64 -20.56
CA ASN A 95 7.60 25.25 -19.24
C ASN A 95 6.21 25.40 -18.59
N ALA A 96 5.21 25.85 -19.35
CA ALA A 96 3.85 25.98 -18.84
C ALA A 96 3.19 24.63 -18.55
N ALA A 97 3.39 23.64 -19.42
CA ALA A 97 2.97 22.26 -19.21
C ALA A 97 3.61 21.65 -17.95
N ALA A 98 4.90 21.93 -17.71
CA ALA A 98 5.61 21.48 -16.52
C ALA A 98 5.06 22.13 -15.24
N VAL A 99 4.78 23.43 -15.27
CA VAL A 99 4.14 24.14 -14.14
C VAL A 99 2.77 23.53 -13.82
N LEU A 100 1.93 23.28 -14.83
CA LEU A 100 0.63 22.62 -14.64
C LEU A 100 0.80 21.21 -14.06
N ALA A 101 1.75 20.43 -14.58
CA ALA A 101 2.02 19.09 -14.08
C ALA A 101 2.45 19.09 -12.59
N CYS A 102 3.31 20.03 -12.19
CA CYS A 102 3.67 20.20 -10.78
C CYS A 102 2.46 20.53 -9.92
N ARG A 103 1.61 21.48 -10.33
CA ARG A 103 0.41 21.85 -9.57
C ARG A 103 -0.60 20.70 -9.44
N LEU A 104 -0.79 19.93 -10.50
CA LEU A 104 -1.60 18.71 -10.46
C LEU A 104 -1.03 17.68 -9.48
N ARG A 105 0.29 17.49 -9.46
CA ARG A 105 0.98 16.60 -8.51
C ARG A 105 0.82 17.09 -7.06
N ASP A 106 0.96 18.38 -6.82
CA ASP A 106 0.74 19.00 -5.50
C ASP A 106 -0.70 18.80 -5.02
N ALA A 107 -1.67 18.74 -5.95
CA ALA A 107 -3.07 18.42 -5.69
C ALA A 107 -3.34 16.91 -5.51
N GLY A 108 -2.30 16.06 -5.48
CA GLY A 108 -2.41 14.60 -5.31
C GLY A 108 -2.79 13.83 -6.58
N ILE A 109 -2.74 14.48 -7.76
CA ILE A 109 -3.15 13.88 -9.03
C ILE A 109 -1.94 13.25 -9.72
N LYS A 110 -2.07 12.00 -10.19
CA LYS A 110 -1.04 11.34 -11.00
C LYS A 110 -0.95 12.00 -12.38
N VAL A 111 0.25 12.38 -12.80
CA VAL A 111 0.49 13.01 -14.11
C VAL A 111 1.59 12.29 -14.89
N ARG A 112 1.34 11.99 -16.16
CA ARG A 112 2.35 11.52 -17.13
C ARG A 112 2.47 12.57 -18.23
N MET A 113 3.66 13.14 -18.41
CA MET A 113 3.92 14.14 -19.45
C MET A 113 4.59 13.50 -20.67
N PHE A 114 4.23 13.99 -21.86
CA PHE A 114 4.79 13.55 -23.14
C PHE A 114 5.10 14.77 -24.02
N ASP A 115 6.31 14.83 -24.54
CA ASP A 115 6.63 15.70 -25.68
C ASP A 115 6.26 14.96 -26.96
N VAL A 116 5.28 15.50 -27.69
CA VAL A 116 4.80 14.89 -28.94
C VAL A 116 5.84 14.95 -30.06
N SER A 117 6.88 15.77 -29.92
CA SER A 117 7.94 15.93 -30.93
C SER A 117 9.01 14.84 -30.86
N THR A 118 9.12 14.17 -29.72
CA THR A 118 10.16 13.16 -29.45
C THR A 118 9.59 11.81 -29.03
N THR A 119 8.32 11.75 -28.62
CA THR A 119 7.63 10.51 -28.27
C THR A 119 6.82 9.99 -29.46
N PRO A 120 6.95 8.72 -29.86
CA PRO A 120 6.10 8.14 -30.89
C PRO A 120 4.60 8.27 -30.56
N ALA A 121 3.79 8.68 -31.54
CA ALA A 121 2.35 8.88 -31.36
C ALA A 121 1.67 7.65 -30.73
N SER A 122 2.10 6.44 -31.12
CA SER A 122 1.53 5.20 -30.61
C SER A 122 1.68 4.99 -29.09
N ASP A 123 2.75 5.54 -28.50
CA ASP A 123 2.96 5.49 -27.05
C ASP A 123 2.01 6.45 -26.33
N ILE A 124 1.75 7.61 -26.94
CA ILE A 124 0.82 8.62 -26.43
C ILE A 124 -0.63 8.14 -26.56
N VAL A 125 -1.00 7.51 -27.67
CA VAL A 125 -2.31 6.87 -27.86
C VAL A 125 -2.54 5.79 -26.80
N SER A 126 -1.53 4.95 -26.55
CA SER A 126 -1.60 3.94 -25.48
C SER A 126 -1.77 4.57 -24.09
N ALA A 127 -1.05 5.66 -23.81
CA ALA A 127 -1.21 6.42 -22.57
C ALA A 127 -2.60 7.08 -22.45
N ALA A 128 -3.17 7.58 -23.54
CA ALA A 128 -4.51 8.15 -23.55
C ALA A 128 -5.59 7.11 -23.25
N PHE A 129 -5.45 5.88 -23.74
CA PHE A 129 -6.32 4.76 -23.37
C PHE A 129 -6.14 4.35 -21.90
N ARG A 130 -4.95 4.51 -21.33
CA ARG A 130 -4.67 4.18 -19.93
C ARG A 130 -5.26 5.19 -18.93
N MET A 131 -5.14 6.48 -19.20
CA MET A 131 -5.42 7.56 -18.22
C MET A 131 -6.83 8.14 -18.41
N SER A 132 -7.51 8.49 -17.31
CA SER A 132 -8.90 9.01 -17.37
C SER A 132 -9.02 10.48 -17.83
N HIS A 133 -7.97 11.28 -17.66
CA HIS A 133 -7.96 12.70 -18.05
C HIS A 133 -6.85 12.96 -19.08
N LEU A 134 -7.14 13.78 -20.09
CA LEU A 134 -6.20 14.17 -21.13
C LEU A 134 -6.03 15.70 -21.12
N VAL A 135 -4.79 16.17 -21.12
CA VAL A 135 -4.46 17.58 -21.26
C VAL A 135 -3.57 17.75 -22.47
N PHE A 136 -3.96 18.63 -23.38
CA PHE A 136 -3.17 18.94 -24.57
C PHE A 136 -2.69 20.39 -24.52
N ALA A 137 -1.37 20.58 -24.56
CA ALA A 137 -0.72 21.88 -24.51
C ALA A 137 0.04 22.14 -25.82
N SER A 138 -0.50 22.93 -26.74
CA SER A 138 0.13 23.12 -28.06
C SER A 138 0.41 24.57 -28.39
N SER A 139 1.59 24.80 -28.97
CA SER A 139 1.87 26.03 -29.70
C SER A 139 0.94 26.14 -30.92
N THR A 140 0.47 27.35 -31.23
CA THR A 140 -0.22 27.65 -32.49
C THR A 140 0.83 27.82 -33.58
N TYR A 141 0.71 27.07 -34.67
CA TYR A 141 1.68 27.01 -35.75
C TYR A 141 0.98 27.19 -37.08
N ASN A 142 1.35 28.21 -37.87
CA ASN A 142 0.70 28.57 -39.13
C ASN A 142 -0.83 28.74 -39.01
N ALA A 143 -1.29 29.40 -37.95
CA ALA A 143 -2.70 29.52 -37.57
C ALA A 143 -3.43 28.18 -37.28
N GLY A 144 -2.68 27.07 -37.22
CA GLY A 144 -3.13 25.73 -36.93
C GLY A 144 -2.54 25.15 -35.64
N ILE A 145 -2.71 23.84 -35.48
CA ILE A 145 -2.08 23.04 -34.42
C ILE A 145 -0.64 22.71 -34.86
N PHE A 146 0.27 22.53 -33.91
CA PHE A 146 1.61 22.04 -34.25
C PHE A 146 1.54 20.62 -34.82
N ILE A 147 2.31 20.32 -35.87
CA ILE A 147 2.12 19.15 -36.74
C ILE A 147 2.09 17.83 -35.96
N THR A 148 3.04 17.62 -35.05
CA THR A 148 3.12 16.38 -34.25
C THR A 148 2.02 16.27 -33.20
N MET A 149 1.48 17.39 -32.71
CA MET A 149 0.28 17.37 -31.88
C MET A 149 -0.95 17.02 -32.72
N GLU A 150 -1.07 17.61 -33.91
CA GLU A 150 -2.18 17.31 -34.82
C GLU A 150 -2.20 15.82 -35.20
N GLU A 151 -1.05 15.22 -35.45
CA GLU A 151 -0.90 13.77 -35.67
C GLU A 151 -1.48 12.97 -34.50
N VAL A 152 -1.08 13.25 -33.26
CA VAL A 152 -1.61 12.58 -32.07
C VAL A 152 -3.12 12.73 -31.95
N ILE A 153 -3.66 13.93 -32.15
CA ILE A 153 -5.12 14.15 -32.07
C ILE A 153 -5.85 13.38 -33.17
N ARG A 154 -5.35 13.39 -34.41
CA ARG A 154 -5.92 12.59 -35.51
C ARG A 154 -5.91 11.11 -35.18
N ASP A 155 -4.82 10.61 -34.62
CA ASP A 155 -4.70 9.19 -34.30
C ASP A 155 -5.69 8.77 -33.19
N LEU A 156 -5.87 9.60 -32.16
CA LEU A 156 -6.89 9.39 -31.13
C LEU A 156 -8.32 9.35 -31.70
N VAL A 157 -8.63 10.25 -32.64
CA VAL A 157 -9.92 10.29 -33.35
C VAL A 157 -10.11 9.03 -34.20
N LEU A 158 -9.09 8.59 -34.94
CA LEU A 158 -9.14 7.38 -35.74
C LEU A 158 -9.36 6.12 -34.90
N HIS A 159 -8.82 6.11 -33.68
CA HIS A 159 -8.98 5.05 -32.69
C HIS A 159 -10.22 5.20 -31.81
N ASN A 160 -11.09 6.16 -32.10
CA ASN A 160 -12.39 6.34 -31.47
C ASN A 160 -12.31 6.45 -29.94
N ILE A 161 -11.35 7.24 -29.44
CA ILE A 161 -11.15 7.48 -28.01
C ILE A 161 -12.44 7.95 -27.34
N GLN A 162 -12.73 7.46 -26.14
CA GLN A 162 -13.99 7.70 -25.43
C GLN A 162 -13.75 7.78 -23.93
N ASN A 163 -14.74 8.23 -23.17
CA ASN A 163 -14.76 8.19 -21.70
C ASN A 163 -13.58 8.94 -21.08
N ARG A 164 -13.27 10.14 -21.59
CA ARG A 164 -12.20 10.99 -21.04
C ARG A 164 -12.71 12.36 -20.69
N THR A 165 -12.12 12.92 -19.63
CA THR A 165 -12.18 14.36 -19.38
C THR A 165 -10.99 15.03 -20.08
N VAL A 166 -11.24 16.04 -20.88
CA VAL A 166 -10.22 16.71 -21.71
C VAL A 166 -10.12 18.19 -21.37
N ALA A 167 -8.90 18.69 -21.26
CA ALA A 167 -8.60 20.10 -21.09
C ALA A 167 -7.48 20.57 -22.02
N PHE A 168 -7.38 21.88 -22.22
CA PHE A 168 -6.47 22.46 -23.22
C PHE A 168 -5.65 23.62 -22.66
N MET A 169 -4.44 23.72 -23.18
CA MET A 169 -3.58 24.89 -23.05
C MET A 169 -3.06 25.27 -24.44
N GLU A 170 -3.05 26.56 -24.74
CA GLU A 170 -2.57 27.06 -26.02
C GLU A 170 -1.52 28.13 -25.84
N ASN A 171 -0.57 28.20 -26.75
CA ASN A 171 0.44 29.25 -26.78
C ASN A 171 0.53 29.88 -28.17
N GLY A 172 0.48 31.20 -28.26
CA GLY A 172 0.69 31.93 -29.51
C GLY A 172 1.00 33.41 -29.27
N THR A 173 1.82 34.01 -30.12
CA THR A 173 2.23 35.42 -29.94
C THR A 173 1.11 36.38 -30.32
N TRP A 174 0.49 36.19 -31.50
CA TRP A 174 -0.47 37.13 -32.08
C TRP A 174 -1.91 36.62 -31.89
N ALA A 175 -2.19 35.43 -32.44
CA ALA A 175 -3.50 34.80 -32.44
C ALA A 175 -3.40 33.32 -32.03
N PRO A 176 -3.38 33.03 -30.71
CA PRO A 176 -3.55 31.65 -30.22
C PRO A 176 -4.86 31.04 -30.73
N ALA A 177 -4.78 29.83 -31.28
CA ALA A 177 -5.93 29.11 -31.82
C ALA A 177 -5.86 27.58 -31.62
N SER A 178 -4.68 27.05 -31.26
CA SER A 178 -4.45 25.61 -31.16
C SER A 178 -5.40 24.91 -30.18
N GLY A 179 -5.76 25.53 -29.05
CA GLY A 179 -6.67 24.94 -28.08
C GLY A 179 -8.07 24.74 -28.64
N LYS A 180 -8.59 25.76 -29.33
CA LYS A 180 -9.87 25.70 -30.04
C LYS A 180 -9.87 24.60 -31.12
N LEU A 181 -8.85 24.57 -31.96
CA LEU A 181 -8.75 23.61 -33.06
C LEU A 181 -8.65 22.15 -32.56
N MET A 182 -7.88 21.91 -31.50
CA MET A 182 -7.79 20.58 -30.88
C MET A 182 -9.15 20.13 -30.32
N ARG A 183 -9.90 21.05 -29.70
CA ARG A 183 -11.26 20.79 -29.21
C ARG A 183 -12.21 20.41 -30.35
N GLU A 184 -12.19 21.17 -31.45
CA GLU A 184 -13.02 20.91 -32.63
C GLU A 184 -12.75 19.53 -33.24
N MET A 185 -11.50 19.07 -33.26
CA MET A 185 -11.18 17.73 -33.76
C MET A 185 -11.68 16.60 -32.85
N LEU A 186 -11.72 16.82 -31.54
CA LEU A 186 -12.11 15.79 -30.56
C LEU A 186 -13.61 15.81 -30.23
N CYS A 187 -14.36 16.88 -30.53
CA CYS A 187 -15.71 17.06 -30.00
C CYS A 187 -16.74 16.03 -30.51
N GLU A 188 -16.47 15.38 -31.64
CA GLU A 188 -17.33 14.32 -32.20
C GLU A 188 -17.12 12.94 -31.54
N GLN A 189 -16.10 12.81 -30.68
CA GLN A 189 -15.83 11.58 -29.96
C GLN A 189 -16.87 11.32 -28.86
N LYS A 190 -17.29 10.06 -28.71
CA LYS A 190 -18.38 9.69 -27.80
C LYS A 190 -17.96 9.78 -26.32
N ASP A 191 -18.90 10.13 -25.46
CA ASP A 191 -18.75 10.09 -24.01
C ASP A 191 -17.50 10.85 -23.50
N MET A 192 -17.18 11.96 -24.16
CA MET A 192 -16.10 12.86 -23.80
C MET A 192 -16.63 14.06 -23.02
N THR A 193 -15.93 14.41 -21.94
CA THR A 193 -16.22 15.60 -21.14
C THR A 193 -15.14 16.63 -21.42
N PHE A 194 -15.49 17.79 -21.97
CA PHE A 194 -14.52 18.86 -22.21
C PHE A 194 -14.65 19.94 -21.14
N LEU A 195 -13.56 20.22 -20.43
CA LEU A 195 -13.51 21.34 -19.49
C LEU A 195 -13.58 22.67 -20.25
N ASN A 196 -14.20 23.69 -19.65
CA ASN A 196 -14.35 25.00 -20.28
C ASN A 196 -13.11 25.86 -20.04
N GLU A 197 -12.43 25.64 -18.92
CA GLU A 197 -11.20 26.29 -18.51
C GLU A 197 -10.12 26.00 -19.55
N THR A 198 -9.58 27.07 -20.13
CA THR A 198 -8.47 27.02 -21.09
C THR A 198 -7.43 28.04 -20.66
N VAL A 199 -6.17 27.64 -20.67
CA VAL A 199 -5.04 28.54 -20.37
C VAL A 199 -4.45 29.02 -21.69
N THR A 200 -4.56 30.32 -21.96
CA THR A 200 -4.04 30.95 -23.18
C THR A 200 -2.75 31.73 -22.85
N ILE A 201 -1.65 31.29 -23.42
CA ILE A 201 -0.32 31.85 -23.21
C ILE A 201 0.06 32.72 -24.40
N ARG A 202 0.59 33.92 -24.12
CA ARG A 202 1.15 34.80 -25.14
C ARG A 202 2.66 34.80 -25.07
N SER A 203 3.28 34.02 -25.97
CA SER A 203 4.71 33.76 -26.07
C SER A 203 5.27 32.95 -24.90
N ALA A 204 5.15 33.44 -23.66
CA ALA A 204 5.64 32.79 -22.44
C ALA A 204 4.67 32.94 -21.28
N LEU A 205 4.62 31.93 -20.40
CA LEU A 205 3.80 31.95 -19.19
C LEU A 205 4.33 33.01 -18.22
N LYS A 206 3.45 33.90 -17.76
CA LYS A 206 3.80 34.97 -16.81
C LYS A 206 3.42 34.57 -15.39
N PRO A 207 4.14 35.02 -14.35
CA PRO A 207 3.77 34.76 -12.95
C PRO A 207 2.33 35.21 -12.61
N THR A 208 1.85 36.28 -13.24
CA THR A 208 0.48 36.80 -13.06
C THR A 208 -0.62 35.83 -13.52
N GLN A 209 -0.28 34.82 -14.34
CA GLN A 209 -1.22 33.81 -14.84
C GLN A 209 -1.30 32.56 -13.95
N SER A 210 -0.64 32.54 -12.78
CA SER A 210 -0.73 31.40 -11.85
C SER A 210 -2.18 31.05 -11.52
N GLY A 211 -3.04 32.07 -11.32
CA GLY A 211 -4.46 31.83 -11.01
C GLY A 211 -5.24 31.12 -12.12
N GLU A 212 -4.86 31.29 -13.39
CA GLU A 212 -5.47 30.55 -14.51
C GLU A 212 -5.09 29.06 -14.46
N ILE A 213 -3.82 28.77 -14.15
CA ILE A 213 -3.34 27.40 -13.95
C ILE A 213 -4.06 26.76 -12.75
N ASP A 214 -4.17 27.48 -11.64
CA ASP A 214 -4.81 26.98 -10.42
C ASP A 214 -6.31 26.71 -10.65
N THR A 215 -6.97 27.55 -11.46
CA THR A 215 -8.37 27.34 -11.87
C THR A 215 -8.51 26.07 -12.71
N LEU A 216 -7.62 25.85 -13.68
CA LEU A 216 -7.62 24.63 -14.49
C LEU A 216 -7.34 23.37 -13.64
N VAL A 217 -6.42 23.45 -12.68
CA VAL A 217 -6.13 22.37 -11.73
C VAL A 217 -7.36 22.05 -10.89
N ALA A 218 -8.07 23.07 -10.38
CA ALA A 218 -9.29 22.88 -9.61
C ALA A 218 -10.40 22.22 -10.45
N ALA A 219 -10.56 22.63 -11.72
CA ALA A 219 -11.52 22.03 -12.64
C ALA A 219 -11.22 20.56 -12.92
N ILE A 220 -9.96 20.21 -13.19
CA ILE A 220 -9.51 18.82 -13.38
C ILE A 220 -9.73 18.01 -12.09
N ARG A 221 -9.41 18.58 -10.92
CA ARG A 221 -9.58 17.91 -9.64
C ARG A 221 -11.05 17.61 -9.35
N ALA A 222 -11.96 18.53 -9.68
CA ALA A 222 -13.39 18.36 -9.45
C ALA A 222 -14.00 17.19 -10.25
N THR A 223 -13.37 16.78 -11.37
CA THR A 223 -13.81 15.64 -12.18
C THR A 223 -13.14 14.32 -11.83
N ILE A 224 -12.14 14.33 -10.93
CA ILE A 224 -11.50 13.11 -10.45
C ILE A 224 -12.38 12.49 -9.37
N PRO A 225 -12.81 11.22 -9.51
CA PRO A 225 -13.56 10.53 -8.46
C PRO A 225 -12.76 10.53 -7.16
N GLU A 226 -13.34 11.08 -6.09
CA GLU A 226 -12.75 10.98 -4.76
C GLU A 226 -12.74 9.51 -4.34
N ASN A 227 -11.59 8.85 -4.47
CA ASN A 227 -11.39 7.56 -3.85
C ASN A 227 -10.96 7.78 -2.39
N LYS A 228 -11.85 8.36 -1.59
CA LYS A 228 -11.68 8.37 -0.14
C LYS A 228 -11.97 6.95 0.33
N PRO A 229 -10.98 6.20 0.84
CA PRO A 229 -11.29 4.96 1.54
C PRO A 229 -12.32 5.28 2.63
N ALA A 230 -13.27 4.39 2.87
CA ALA A 230 -14.22 4.57 3.96
C ALA A 230 -13.42 4.74 5.26
N THR A 231 -13.49 5.93 5.86
CA THR A 231 -12.80 6.23 7.12
C THR A 231 -13.74 5.89 8.28
N GLY A 232 -13.38 4.88 9.06
CA GLY A 232 -13.96 4.65 10.39
C GLY A 232 -13.21 5.46 11.46
N GLU A 233 -13.78 5.54 12.66
CA GLU A 233 -13.07 6.02 13.84
C GLU A 233 -11.89 5.09 14.15
N ILE A 234 -10.73 5.66 14.47
CA ILE A 234 -9.54 4.91 14.88
C ILE A 234 -9.47 4.98 16.40
N ASP A 235 -9.83 3.90 17.08
CA ASP A 235 -9.52 3.72 18.50
C ASP A 235 -8.02 3.36 18.65
N PRO A 236 -7.17 4.26 19.20
CA PRO A 236 -5.75 3.97 19.36
C PRO A 236 -5.48 2.75 20.25
N SER A 237 -6.43 2.41 21.13
CA SER A 237 -6.31 1.26 22.03
C SER A 237 -6.22 -0.07 21.28
N ALA A 238 -6.89 -0.16 20.12
CA ALA A 238 -6.86 -1.34 19.27
C ALA A 238 -5.44 -1.67 18.79
N LEU A 239 -4.57 -0.66 18.62
CA LEU A 239 -3.18 -0.87 18.20
C LEU A 239 -2.35 -1.58 19.28
N PHE A 240 -2.75 -1.51 20.55
CA PHE A 240 -2.08 -2.24 21.64
C PHE A 240 -2.39 -3.73 21.66
N THR A 241 -3.36 -4.19 20.86
CA THR A 241 -3.66 -5.64 20.71
C THR A 241 -2.67 -6.34 19.77
N LEU A 242 -1.92 -5.57 18.97
CA LEU A 242 -0.91 -6.12 18.08
C LEU A 242 0.24 -6.71 18.89
N SER A 243 0.57 -7.97 18.63
CA SER A 243 1.68 -8.66 19.26
C SER A 243 2.99 -8.36 18.52
N TYR A 244 4.02 -8.01 19.29
CA TYR A 244 5.35 -7.69 18.78
C TYR A 244 6.41 -8.35 19.64
N GLY A 245 7.54 -8.71 19.04
CA GLY A 245 8.78 -8.96 19.78
C GLY A 245 9.50 -7.66 20.14
N LEU A 246 10.54 -7.73 20.97
CA LEU A 246 11.50 -6.63 21.12
C LEU A 246 12.88 -7.08 20.66
N PHE A 247 13.58 -6.14 20.02
CA PHE A 247 14.82 -6.42 19.34
C PHE A 247 15.79 -5.27 19.56
N VAL A 248 17.09 -5.58 19.67
CA VAL A 248 18.13 -4.56 19.47
C VAL A 248 18.50 -4.59 18.00
N LEU A 249 18.24 -3.48 17.31
CA LEU A 249 18.67 -3.20 15.94
C LEU A 249 20.02 -2.49 16.02
N THR A 250 21.04 -3.03 15.37
CA THR A 250 22.37 -2.41 15.30
C THR A 250 22.79 -2.13 13.86
N ALA A 251 23.53 -1.04 13.70
CA ALA A 251 24.13 -0.62 12.44
C ALA A 251 25.51 0.00 12.72
N LYS A 252 26.33 0.11 11.68
CA LYS A 252 27.66 0.72 11.74
C LYS A 252 27.83 1.66 10.55
N GLU A 253 28.35 2.86 10.79
CA GLU A 253 28.79 3.78 9.74
C GLU A 253 30.21 4.27 10.05
N GLY A 254 31.13 4.11 9.09
CA GLY A 254 32.55 4.35 9.33
C GLY A 254 33.06 3.43 10.44
N GLU A 255 33.61 4.00 11.52
CA GLU A 255 34.01 3.24 12.72
C GLU A 255 32.98 3.26 13.86
N ARG A 256 31.84 3.92 13.67
CA ARG A 256 30.85 4.12 14.73
C ARG A 256 29.79 3.03 14.70
N ASP A 257 29.80 2.16 15.71
CA ASP A 257 28.70 1.23 15.99
C ASP A 257 27.59 1.95 16.77
N ASN A 258 26.33 1.65 16.46
CA ASN A 258 25.19 2.15 17.22
C ASN A 258 24.04 1.14 17.21
N GLY A 259 23.09 1.30 18.13
CA GLY A 259 21.89 0.49 18.14
C GLY A 259 20.67 1.20 18.72
N CYS A 260 19.49 0.68 18.41
CA CYS A 260 18.23 1.09 19.03
C CYS A 260 17.31 -0.10 19.32
N ILE A 261 16.32 0.11 20.18
CA ILE A 261 15.24 -0.87 20.37
C ILE A 261 14.19 -0.68 19.29
N ILE A 262 13.77 -1.78 18.65
CA ILE A 262 12.63 -1.81 17.74
C ILE A 262 11.69 -2.97 18.11
N ASN A 263 10.45 -2.91 17.60
CA ASN A 263 9.43 -3.94 17.77
C ASN A 263 8.79 -4.38 16.42
N THR A 264 9.32 -3.90 15.30
CA THR A 264 8.68 -3.99 13.97
C THR A 264 9.29 -5.06 13.06
N VAL A 265 9.98 -6.05 13.64
CA VAL A 265 10.62 -7.13 12.87
C VAL A 265 9.59 -8.20 12.53
N THR A 266 9.41 -8.47 11.24
CA THR A 266 8.49 -9.51 10.73
C THR A 266 9.13 -10.28 9.58
N GLN A 267 8.90 -11.58 9.49
CA GLN A 267 9.30 -12.36 8.31
C GLN A 267 8.34 -12.08 7.15
N VAL A 268 8.88 -11.72 5.98
CA VAL A 268 8.11 -11.36 4.79
C VAL A 268 8.11 -12.47 3.75
N SER A 269 9.21 -13.22 3.63
CA SER A 269 9.29 -14.35 2.71
C SER A 269 10.17 -15.47 3.26
N SER A 270 9.85 -16.71 2.89
CA SER A 270 10.66 -17.90 3.15
C SER A 270 11.60 -18.25 1.99
N VAL A 271 11.28 -17.82 0.76
CA VAL A 271 12.07 -18.09 -0.46
C VAL A 271 12.06 -16.84 -1.38
N PRO A 272 13.16 -16.05 -1.43
CA PRO A 272 14.31 -16.10 -0.51
C PRO A 272 13.91 -15.66 0.91
N LYS A 273 14.75 -16.01 1.90
CA LYS A 273 14.51 -15.65 3.30
C LYS A 273 14.62 -14.13 3.49
N ARG A 274 13.49 -13.48 3.80
CA ARG A 274 13.39 -12.03 3.94
C ARG A 274 12.65 -11.62 5.19
N ILE A 275 13.09 -10.51 5.76
CA ILE A 275 12.40 -9.83 6.85
C ILE A 275 12.12 -8.38 6.48
N SER A 276 11.19 -7.77 7.19
CA SER A 276 10.99 -6.32 7.21
C SER A 276 11.24 -5.75 8.60
N ILE A 277 11.73 -4.52 8.64
CA ILE A 277 11.78 -3.67 9.83
C ILE A 277 11.24 -2.29 9.50
N ALA A 278 10.53 -1.65 10.43
CA ALA A 278 10.17 -0.24 10.32
C ALA A 278 10.91 0.55 11.39
N VAL A 279 11.76 1.50 10.99
CA VAL A 279 12.64 2.25 11.90
C VAL A 279 12.21 3.70 11.91
N ASN A 280 11.99 4.25 13.12
CA ASN A 280 11.68 5.65 13.30
C ASN A 280 12.84 6.52 12.77
N LYS A 281 12.51 7.53 11.96
CA LYS A 281 13.48 8.46 11.34
C LYS A 281 14.27 9.28 12.36
N ASP A 282 13.75 9.44 13.59
CA ASP A 282 14.45 10.15 14.67
C ASP A 282 15.58 9.32 15.30
N ASN A 283 15.63 8.01 15.04
CA ASN A 283 16.71 7.17 15.56
C ASN A 283 17.97 7.34 14.71
N PHE A 284 19.11 7.65 15.33
CA PHE A 284 20.40 7.71 14.64
C PHE A 284 20.75 6.43 13.86
N THR A 285 20.29 5.26 14.34
CA THR A 285 20.43 3.97 13.64
C THR A 285 19.71 3.94 12.29
N HIS A 286 18.60 4.68 12.12
CA HIS A 286 17.87 4.78 10.86
C HIS A 286 18.79 5.31 9.75
N ASP A 287 19.44 6.45 10.00
CA ASP A 287 20.26 7.12 8.98
C ASP A 287 21.47 6.27 8.58
N MET A 288 22.06 5.54 9.55
CA MET A 288 23.11 4.56 9.25
C MET A 288 22.62 3.46 8.30
N ILE A 289 21.38 2.98 8.45
CA ILE A 289 20.82 1.94 7.58
C ILE A 289 20.50 2.50 6.20
N VAL A 290 19.98 3.72 6.12
CA VAL A 290 19.78 4.42 4.84
C VAL A 290 21.11 4.55 4.08
N SER A 291 22.18 4.92 4.78
CA SER A 291 23.51 5.12 4.21
C SER A 291 24.18 3.81 3.79
N THR A 292 24.14 2.78 4.65
CA THR A 292 24.96 1.57 4.47
C THR A 292 24.20 0.37 3.90
N GLY A 293 22.87 0.34 4.02
CA GLY A 293 22.02 -0.75 3.55
C GLY A 293 22.21 -2.07 4.31
N VAL A 294 22.86 -2.09 5.46
CA VAL A 294 23.09 -3.29 6.27
C VAL A 294 22.73 -3.07 7.74
N PHE A 295 22.22 -4.11 8.40
CA PHE A 295 21.90 -4.08 9.82
C PHE A 295 21.91 -5.48 10.43
N ASN A 296 21.94 -5.55 11.77
CA ASN A 296 21.70 -6.76 12.53
C ASN A 296 20.51 -6.61 13.47
N ILE A 297 19.87 -7.75 13.76
CA ILE A 297 18.83 -7.89 14.77
C ILE A 297 19.28 -8.90 15.82
N SER A 298 19.31 -8.46 17.08
CA SER A 298 19.37 -9.31 18.26
C SER A 298 17.96 -9.49 18.82
N VAL A 299 17.45 -10.73 18.81
CA VAL A 299 16.12 -11.09 19.33
C VAL A 299 16.18 -11.25 20.84
N LEU A 300 15.56 -10.33 21.58
CA LEU A 300 15.62 -10.29 23.04
C LEU A 300 14.76 -11.37 23.68
N THR A 301 15.16 -11.83 24.87
CA THR A 301 14.47 -12.86 25.64
C THR A 301 13.79 -12.29 26.88
N GLU A 302 12.88 -13.07 27.47
CA GLU A 302 12.17 -12.70 28.70
C GLU A 302 13.11 -12.46 29.91
N SER A 303 14.36 -12.93 29.84
CA SER A 303 15.37 -12.70 30.88
C SER A 303 16.03 -11.31 30.81
N SER A 304 15.83 -10.58 29.70
CA SER A 304 16.40 -9.25 29.45
C SER A 304 16.05 -8.26 30.55
N LYS A 305 17.03 -7.44 30.95
CA LYS A 305 16.89 -6.48 32.05
C LYS A 305 16.58 -5.09 31.52
N PHE A 306 15.87 -4.29 32.30
CA PHE A 306 15.50 -2.92 31.93
C PHE A 306 16.70 -2.06 31.50
N ALA A 307 17.88 -2.27 32.11
CA ALA A 307 19.12 -1.57 31.76
C ALA A 307 19.51 -1.67 30.27
N LEU A 308 19.19 -2.79 29.61
CA LEU A 308 19.42 -2.94 28.17
C LEU A 308 18.50 -2.00 27.36
N TYR A 309 17.24 -1.88 27.76
CA TYR A 309 16.27 -0.98 27.15
C TYR A 309 16.57 0.49 27.44
N GLU A 310 17.09 0.81 28.63
CA GLU A 310 17.56 2.16 28.94
C GLU A 310 18.71 2.57 28.01
N ARG A 311 19.70 1.69 27.86
CA ARG A 311 20.88 1.93 27.02
C ARG A 311 20.53 2.08 25.54
N PHE A 312 19.78 1.12 24.98
CA PHE A 312 19.52 1.11 23.54
C PHE A 312 18.25 1.86 23.15
N GLY A 313 17.25 1.97 24.02
CA GLY A 313 15.94 2.55 23.72
C GLY A 313 15.69 3.96 24.27
N LEU A 314 16.36 4.39 25.35
CA LEU A 314 16.10 5.68 26.02
C LEU A 314 17.24 6.70 25.87
N GLN A 315 18.25 6.38 25.08
CA GLN A 315 19.38 7.26 24.77
C GLN A 315 19.47 7.51 23.26
N SER A 316 19.87 8.72 22.87
CA SER A 316 20.16 9.02 21.47
C SER A 316 21.58 8.60 21.11
N GLY A 317 21.72 7.86 20.01
CA GLY A 317 23.03 7.49 19.47
C GLY A 317 23.82 8.68 18.91
N THR A 318 23.19 9.84 18.69
CA THR A 318 23.89 11.05 18.23
C THR A 318 24.81 11.62 19.31
N THR A 319 24.39 11.55 20.57
CA THR A 319 25.08 12.16 21.73
C THR A 319 25.78 11.15 22.62
N VAL A 320 25.34 9.90 22.64
CA VAL A 320 25.88 8.86 23.53
C VAL A 320 26.43 7.70 22.70
N ASP A 321 27.64 7.26 23.02
CA ASP A 321 28.15 5.97 22.57
C ASP A 321 27.54 4.86 23.43
N LYS A 322 26.56 4.15 22.86
CA LYS A 322 25.81 3.10 23.54
C LYS A 322 26.64 1.84 23.77
N PHE A 323 27.74 1.66 23.05
CA PHE A 323 28.65 0.52 23.21
C PHE A 323 29.82 0.84 24.15
N ALA A 324 30.05 2.11 24.50
CA ALA A 324 31.03 2.48 25.52
C ALA A 324 30.74 1.78 26.85
N GLY A 325 31.72 1.01 27.33
CA GLY A 325 31.64 0.23 28.57
C GLY A 325 30.68 -0.96 28.52
N PHE A 326 30.07 -1.25 27.37
CA PHE A 326 29.21 -2.41 27.17
C PHE A 326 30.07 -3.57 26.67
N THR A 327 30.02 -4.74 27.32
CA THR A 327 30.89 -5.89 26.97
C THR A 327 30.15 -7.09 26.40
N ALA A 328 28.82 -7.13 26.53
CA ALA A 328 27.99 -8.23 26.06
C ALA A 328 27.59 -8.07 24.59
N PHE A 329 28.59 -7.99 23.71
CA PHE A 329 28.39 -7.93 22.27
C PHE A 329 29.45 -8.75 21.53
N ASP A 330 29.15 -9.12 20.29
CA ASP A 330 30.09 -9.76 19.36
C ASP A 330 29.84 -9.21 17.94
N ARG A 331 30.62 -9.64 16.95
CA ARG A 331 30.46 -9.25 15.54
C ARG A 331 30.01 -10.42 14.67
N SER A 332 29.06 -10.14 13.80
CA SER A 332 28.56 -11.06 12.78
C SER A 332 29.41 -11.04 11.51
N ALA A 333 29.10 -11.91 10.54
CA ALA A 333 29.86 -12.04 9.30
C ALA A 333 29.84 -10.77 8.43
N ASN A 334 28.81 -9.92 8.55
CA ASN A 334 28.75 -8.60 7.90
C ASN A 334 29.57 -7.51 8.62
N GLY A 335 30.27 -7.85 9.71
CA GLY A 335 31.12 -6.94 10.47
C GLY A 335 30.39 -6.02 11.45
N LEU A 336 29.06 -6.06 11.53
CA LEU A 336 28.28 -5.26 12.47
C LEU A 336 28.26 -5.91 13.86
N THR A 337 28.14 -5.08 14.90
CA THR A 337 27.92 -5.58 16.27
C THR A 337 26.55 -6.21 16.41
N TYR A 338 26.41 -7.14 17.35
CA TYR A 338 25.12 -7.59 17.85
C TYR A 338 25.23 -7.86 19.36
N VAL A 339 24.15 -7.63 20.10
CA VAL A 339 24.09 -7.88 21.54
C VAL A 339 24.00 -9.39 21.78
N THR A 340 24.73 -9.89 22.79
CA THR A 340 24.76 -11.30 23.16
C THR A 340 24.07 -11.61 24.50
N GLU A 341 23.91 -10.63 25.40
CA GLU A 341 23.14 -10.84 26.65
C GLU A 341 21.64 -10.92 26.40
N SER A 342 20.97 -11.89 27.03
CA SER A 342 19.51 -12.09 26.94
C SER A 342 18.98 -12.07 25.49
N VAL A 343 19.69 -12.75 24.59
CA VAL A 343 19.35 -12.86 23.17
C VAL A 343 19.25 -14.34 22.78
N ASN A 344 18.20 -14.72 22.06
CA ASN A 344 18.02 -16.09 21.57
C ASN A 344 18.32 -16.29 20.08
N ALA A 345 18.41 -15.20 19.31
CA ALA A 345 18.76 -15.27 17.89
C ALA A 345 19.44 -13.99 17.39
N LEU A 346 20.34 -14.17 16.43
CA LEU A 346 20.95 -13.13 15.61
C LEU A 346 20.42 -13.26 14.17
N LEU A 347 20.07 -12.14 13.56
CA LEU A 347 19.75 -12.03 12.13
C LEU A 347 20.56 -10.89 11.50
N SER A 348 21.45 -11.19 10.56
CA SER A 348 22.16 -10.19 9.75
C SER A 348 21.48 -9.99 8.41
N CYS A 349 21.35 -8.74 8.00
CA CYS A 349 20.45 -8.35 6.92
C CYS A 349 21.09 -7.37 5.95
N LYS A 350 20.69 -7.47 4.67
CA LYS A 350 21.01 -6.51 3.61
C LYS A 350 19.73 -5.97 2.99
N VAL A 351 19.56 -4.66 3.00
CA VAL A 351 18.38 -3.95 2.48
C VAL A 351 18.26 -4.17 0.96
N ILE A 352 17.04 -4.45 0.52
CA ILE A 352 16.68 -4.58 -0.91
C ILE A 352 15.67 -3.52 -1.36
N SER A 353 14.87 -2.99 -0.44
CA SER A 353 13.94 -1.89 -0.71
C SER A 353 13.64 -1.10 0.56
N ALA A 354 13.38 0.19 0.37
CA ALA A 354 12.93 1.09 1.43
C ALA A 354 11.65 1.80 0.99
N GLN A 355 10.71 1.99 1.91
CA GLN A 355 9.46 2.70 1.69
C GLN A 355 9.20 3.68 2.83
N ASP A 356 8.87 4.93 2.48
CA ASP A 356 8.45 5.94 3.44
C ASP A 356 7.04 5.65 3.96
N CYS A 357 6.88 5.59 5.28
CA CYS A 357 5.60 5.39 5.98
C CYS A 357 5.24 6.57 6.90
N GLY A 358 5.81 7.76 6.65
CA GLY A 358 5.63 8.95 7.48
C GLY A 358 6.73 9.06 8.53
N SER A 359 6.43 8.71 9.79
CA SER A 359 7.40 8.78 10.90
C SER A 359 8.47 7.68 10.85
N HIS A 360 8.23 6.62 10.07
CA HIS A 360 9.13 5.48 9.94
C HIS A 360 9.48 5.24 8.47
N THR A 361 10.64 4.64 8.25
CA THR A 361 10.98 4.00 6.98
C THR A 361 10.88 2.49 7.14
N LEU A 362 10.09 1.84 6.28
CA LEU A 362 10.01 0.39 6.16
C LEU A 362 11.15 -0.11 5.27
N PHE A 363 12.03 -0.94 5.81
CA PHE A 363 13.07 -1.65 5.07
C PHE A 363 12.67 -3.10 4.89
N VAL A 364 12.76 -3.60 3.66
CA VAL A 364 12.75 -5.05 3.37
C VAL A 364 14.19 -5.47 3.10
N ALA A 365 14.61 -6.58 3.68
CA ALA A 365 15.98 -7.05 3.62
C ALA A 365 16.08 -8.57 3.43
N ASP A 366 17.09 -8.99 2.69
CA ASP A 366 17.50 -10.40 2.61
C ASP A 366 18.28 -10.77 3.88
N LEU A 367 18.02 -11.97 4.42
CA LEU A 367 18.83 -12.54 5.49
C LEU A 367 20.16 -13.08 4.92
N THR A 368 21.27 -12.50 5.36
CA THR A 368 22.63 -12.92 4.99
C THR A 368 23.24 -13.88 6.00
N GLU A 369 22.82 -13.79 7.27
CA GLU A 369 23.22 -14.70 8.35
C GLU A 369 22.05 -14.84 9.33
N ALA A 370 21.83 -16.04 9.86
CA ALA A 370 20.89 -16.26 10.95
C ALA A 370 21.43 -17.33 11.90
N LYS A 371 21.48 -17.04 13.20
CA LYS A 371 21.96 -17.95 14.24
C LYS A 371 20.97 -18.02 15.39
N LYS A 372 20.70 -19.25 15.85
CA LYS A 372 20.02 -19.47 17.13
C LYS A 372 21.09 -19.53 18.22
N LEU A 373 20.95 -18.67 19.24
CA LEU A 373 21.94 -18.46 20.30
C LEU A 373 21.50 -19.10 21.62
N SER A 374 20.19 -19.19 21.88
CA SER A 374 19.66 -19.85 23.07
C SER A 374 18.28 -20.48 22.83
N LYS A 375 17.77 -21.19 23.84
CA LYS A 375 16.41 -21.76 23.86
C LYS A 375 15.43 -20.91 24.68
N GLU A 376 15.88 -19.79 25.25
CA GLU A 376 15.02 -18.93 26.04
C GLU A 376 13.90 -18.32 25.18
N PRO A 377 12.68 -18.17 25.71
CA PRO A 377 11.58 -17.53 24.98
C PRO A 377 11.91 -16.07 24.63
N SER A 378 11.50 -15.65 23.43
CA SER A 378 11.60 -14.24 23.03
C SER A 378 10.66 -13.38 23.88
N VAL A 379 11.11 -12.19 24.25
CA VAL A 379 10.26 -11.23 24.92
C VAL A 379 9.25 -10.64 23.93
N THR A 380 8.00 -10.54 24.35
CA THR A 380 6.97 -9.77 23.64
C THR A 380 6.86 -8.37 24.22
N TYR A 381 6.33 -7.42 23.45
CA TYR A 381 6.09 -6.07 23.93
C TYR A 381 5.15 -6.05 25.15
N GLU A 382 4.14 -6.94 25.16
CA GLU A 382 3.25 -7.09 26.30
C GLU A 382 3.97 -7.66 27.53
N TYR A 383 4.80 -8.69 27.37
CA TYR A 383 5.62 -9.23 28.46
C TYR A 383 6.54 -8.15 29.05
N TYR A 384 7.20 -7.37 28.20
CA TYR A 384 8.05 -6.26 28.63
C TYR A 384 7.28 -5.24 29.47
N ARG A 385 6.07 -4.84 29.05
CA ARG A 385 5.24 -3.90 29.81
C ARG A 385 4.82 -4.43 31.18
N GLN A 386 4.54 -5.73 31.27
CA GLN A 386 4.04 -6.36 32.48
C GLN A 386 5.16 -6.72 33.48
N HIS A 387 6.34 -7.11 32.99
CA HIS A 387 7.36 -7.77 33.83
C HIS A 387 8.73 -7.09 33.84
N ILE A 388 9.07 -6.27 32.84
CA ILE A 388 10.43 -5.71 32.70
C ILE A 388 10.44 -4.19 32.88
N LYS A 389 9.48 -3.50 32.26
CA LYS A 389 9.35 -2.04 32.37
C LYS A 389 8.99 -1.68 33.81
N PRO A 390 9.76 -0.82 34.49
CA PRO A 390 9.42 -0.37 35.83
C PRO A 390 8.04 0.27 35.84
N ALA A 391 7.23 -0.09 36.84
CA ALA A 391 5.97 0.60 37.09
C ALA A 391 6.25 2.10 37.32
N PRO A 392 5.44 3.01 36.74
CA PRO A 392 5.56 4.43 37.04
C PRO A 392 5.44 4.62 38.55
N GLY A 393 6.50 5.12 39.20
CA GLY A 393 6.49 5.42 40.64
C GLY A 393 7.25 4.48 41.57
N ALA A 394 8.26 3.73 41.11
CA ALA A 394 9.18 3.00 42.01
C ALA A 394 10.15 3.91 42.81
N LYS A 395 9.61 4.96 43.46
CA LYS A 395 10.11 5.41 44.77
C LYS A 395 9.23 4.71 45.81
N ALA A 396 9.82 4.32 46.94
CA ALA A 396 9.16 3.59 48.03
C ALA A 396 7.71 4.07 48.22
N ALA A 397 6.77 3.13 48.19
CA ALA A 397 5.35 3.40 48.39
C ALA A 397 5.14 4.10 49.74
N GLU A 398 4.97 5.43 49.70
CA GLU A 398 4.22 6.12 50.74
C GLU A 398 2.73 5.75 50.57
N PRO A 399 1.97 5.58 51.67
CA PRO A 399 0.58 5.18 51.59
C PRO A 399 -0.21 6.17 50.72
N ALA A 400 -1.01 5.62 49.81
CA ALA A 400 -1.83 6.37 48.87
C ALA A 400 -2.63 7.47 49.60
N LYS A 401 -2.35 8.73 49.26
CA LYS A 401 -3.21 9.85 49.65
C LYS A 401 -4.49 9.75 48.82
N PRO A 402 -5.70 9.72 49.43
CA PRO A 402 -6.94 9.71 48.67
C PRO A 402 -7.09 11.02 47.90
N GLY A 403 -7.34 10.97 46.58
CA GLY A 403 -7.73 12.13 45.78
C GLY A 403 -6.93 12.44 44.50
N LEU A 404 -5.93 11.64 44.12
CA LEU A 404 -5.17 11.86 42.88
C LEU A 404 -5.88 11.24 41.67
N LYS A 405 -6.17 12.06 40.66
CA LYS A 405 -6.73 11.64 39.37
C LYS A 405 -5.62 11.08 38.48
N LYS A 406 -5.98 10.19 37.55
CA LYS A 406 -5.06 9.60 36.58
C LYS A 406 -5.37 10.12 35.18
N TRP A 407 -4.36 10.36 34.37
CA TRP A 407 -4.47 10.72 32.95
C TRP A 407 -3.56 9.83 32.12
N VAL A 408 -4.03 9.35 30.98
CA VAL A 408 -3.25 8.54 30.04
C VAL A 408 -2.92 9.35 28.78
N CYS A 409 -1.67 9.31 28.36
CA CYS A 409 -1.22 9.85 27.08
C CYS A 409 -1.76 8.98 25.95
N THR A 410 -2.56 9.53 25.05
CA THR A 410 -3.14 8.83 23.89
C THR A 410 -2.10 8.44 22.84
N VAL A 411 -0.92 9.07 22.87
CA VAL A 411 0.18 8.78 21.93
C VAL A 411 1.04 7.59 22.37
N CYS A 412 1.32 7.43 23.66
CA CYS A 412 2.27 6.41 24.15
C CYS A 412 1.82 5.63 25.39
N GLY A 413 0.66 5.93 25.95
CA GLY A 413 0.10 5.24 27.12
C GLY A 413 0.74 5.60 28.46
N TYR A 414 1.57 6.65 28.54
CA TYR A 414 2.10 7.12 29.83
C TYR A 414 0.97 7.60 30.75
N ILE A 415 0.97 7.14 32.00
CA ILE A 415 -0.02 7.54 33.01
C ILE A 415 0.60 8.59 33.93
N TYR A 416 -0.01 9.77 33.96
CA TYR A 416 0.26 10.83 34.92
C TYR A 416 -0.72 10.71 36.09
N GLU A 417 -0.23 10.79 37.33
CA GLU A 417 -1.05 10.82 38.55
C GLU A 417 -0.82 12.15 39.27
N GLY A 418 -1.90 12.89 39.53
CA GLY A 418 -1.83 14.25 40.10
C GLY A 418 -3.20 14.77 40.52
N GLU A 419 -3.26 15.93 41.18
CA GLU A 419 -4.55 16.59 41.48
C GLU A 419 -5.17 17.18 40.20
N SER A 420 -4.32 17.68 39.31
CA SER A 420 -4.64 18.18 37.96
C SER A 420 -3.46 17.92 37.03
N LEU A 421 -3.72 17.80 35.72
CA LEU A 421 -2.68 17.74 34.70
C LEU A 421 -2.22 19.18 34.38
N PRO A 422 -0.94 19.55 34.65
CA PRO A 422 -0.43 20.88 34.34
C PRO A 422 -0.53 21.18 32.84
N PRO A 423 -0.94 22.39 32.41
CA PRO A 423 -1.06 22.74 30.99
C PRO A 423 0.26 22.65 30.22
N ASP A 424 1.38 22.82 30.91
CA ASP A 424 2.75 22.74 30.40
C ASP A 424 3.35 21.33 30.57
N PHE A 425 2.56 20.34 31.01
CA PHE A 425 3.05 18.99 31.20
C PHE A 425 3.43 18.36 29.86
N VAL A 426 4.72 18.06 29.71
CA VAL A 426 5.23 17.35 28.55
C VAL A 426 5.37 15.88 28.90
N CYS A 427 4.75 15.01 28.11
CA CYS A 427 4.86 13.57 28.26
C CYS A 427 6.35 13.16 28.32
N PRO A 428 6.82 12.55 29.42
CA PRO A 428 8.23 12.21 29.55
C PRO A 428 8.67 11.16 28.53
N VAL A 429 7.72 10.37 28.02
CA VAL A 429 7.92 9.30 27.04
C VAL A 429 7.91 9.82 25.60
N CYS A 430 6.82 10.44 25.14
CA CYS A 430 6.66 10.83 23.73
C CYS A 430 6.85 12.33 23.43
N LYS A 431 7.16 13.14 24.45
CA LYS A 431 7.42 14.59 24.32
C LYS A 431 6.27 15.46 23.78
N HIS A 432 5.07 14.91 23.63
CA HIS A 432 3.85 15.68 23.34
C HIS A 432 3.35 16.37 24.62
N GLY A 433 2.67 17.51 24.49
CA GLY A 433 2.21 18.28 25.63
C GLY A 433 0.97 17.69 26.30
N ALA A 434 0.38 18.44 27.23
CA ALA A 434 -0.76 18.02 28.02
C ALA A 434 -2.01 17.73 27.15
N GLU A 435 -2.06 18.26 25.92
CA GLU A 435 -3.17 18.09 24.98
C GLU A 435 -3.43 16.65 24.56
N VAL A 436 -2.43 15.76 24.67
CA VAL A 436 -2.58 14.35 24.32
C VAL A 436 -2.97 13.47 25.52
N PHE A 437 -3.32 14.05 26.66
CA PHE A 437 -3.68 13.28 27.87
C PHE A 437 -5.18 13.31 28.13
N VAL A 438 -5.76 12.13 28.38
CA VAL A 438 -7.18 11.96 28.72
C VAL A 438 -7.33 11.36 30.12
N PRO A 439 -8.32 11.78 30.93
CA PRO A 439 -8.53 11.24 32.26
C PRO A 439 -8.93 9.76 32.22
N LEU A 440 -8.32 8.95 33.08
CA LEU A 440 -8.68 7.57 33.37
C LEU A 440 -9.75 7.60 34.47
N GLU A 441 -11.03 7.47 34.10
CA GLU A 441 -12.11 7.38 35.10
C GLU A 441 -11.98 6.10 35.93
N GLU A 442 -12.20 6.22 37.25
CA GLU A 442 -12.19 5.10 38.19
C GLU A 442 -13.39 4.18 37.94
N SER A 443 -13.19 3.12 37.15
CA SER A 443 -14.08 1.95 37.25
C SER A 443 -13.83 1.28 38.60
N ALA A 444 -14.84 1.36 39.48
CA ALA A 444 -14.85 0.75 40.80
C ALA A 444 -14.40 -0.73 40.78
N SER A 445 -13.58 -1.10 41.77
CA SER A 445 -13.15 -2.47 42.05
C SER A 445 -14.36 -3.37 42.40
N PRO A 446 -14.38 -4.65 42.00
CA PRO A 446 -15.54 -5.53 42.18
C PRO A 446 -15.66 -6.04 43.63
N ALA A 447 -16.86 -5.95 44.20
CA ALA A 447 -17.26 -6.58 45.47
C ALA A 447 -17.64 -8.08 45.24
N PRO A 448 -17.79 -8.90 46.31
CA PRO A 448 -17.31 -10.28 46.37
C PRO A 448 -18.15 -11.32 45.60
N LYS A 449 -17.47 -12.44 45.29
CA LYS A 449 -17.95 -13.63 44.56
C LYS A 449 -19.33 -14.10 45.03
N ALA A 450 -20.30 -14.06 44.12
CA ALA A 450 -21.46 -14.96 44.14
C ALA A 450 -21.15 -16.20 43.28
N GLU A 451 -21.59 -17.37 43.73
CA GLU A 451 -21.41 -18.67 43.07
C GLU A 451 -21.93 -18.69 41.62
N PRO A 452 -21.32 -19.50 40.73
CA PRO A 452 -21.70 -19.53 39.33
C PRO A 452 -23.07 -20.22 39.14
N ALA A 453 -24.05 -19.45 38.67
CA ALA A 453 -25.29 -19.98 38.10
C ALA A 453 -25.07 -20.39 36.64
N LYS A 454 -25.73 -21.49 36.24
CA LYS A 454 -25.61 -22.18 34.95
C LYS A 454 -25.91 -21.30 33.72
N PRO A 455 -25.37 -21.61 32.54
CA PRO A 455 -25.65 -20.86 31.30
C PRO A 455 -27.10 -21.06 30.84
N VAL A 456 -27.77 -19.96 30.49
CA VAL A 456 -29.04 -19.94 29.77
C VAL A 456 -28.78 -19.33 28.38
N GLU A 457 -29.25 -20.02 27.34
CA GLU A 457 -29.11 -19.65 25.93
C GLU A 457 -29.72 -18.28 25.59
N PRO A 458 -29.18 -17.55 24.59
CA PRO A 458 -29.68 -16.25 24.19
C PRO A 458 -31.00 -16.32 23.41
N ALA A 459 -31.92 -15.41 23.76
CA ALA A 459 -33.21 -15.23 23.10
C ALA A 459 -33.11 -14.51 21.74
N LYS A 460 -34.03 -14.90 20.85
CA LYS A 460 -34.17 -14.58 19.42
C LYS A 460 -34.66 -13.12 19.17
N PRO A 461 -34.26 -12.44 18.07
CA PRO A 461 -34.79 -11.11 17.70
C PRO A 461 -36.22 -11.16 17.12
N ALA A 462 -36.95 -10.04 17.27
CA ALA A 462 -38.35 -9.84 16.90
C ALA A 462 -38.60 -9.70 15.37
N ALA A 463 -39.86 -9.95 14.98
CA ALA A 463 -40.33 -10.26 13.63
C ALA A 463 -40.62 -9.06 12.69
N GLU A 464 -40.41 -9.27 11.38
CA GLU A 464 -40.98 -8.49 10.26
C GLU A 464 -42.26 -9.15 9.69
N PRO A 465 -43.14 -8.41 8.99
CA PRO A 465 -44.46 -8.90 8.58
C PRO A 465 -44.44 -9.84 7.36
N ALA A 466 -45.42 -10.74 7.33
CA ALA A 466 -45.48 -11.94 6.49
C ALA A 466 -45.69 -11.73 4.98
N LYS A 467 -44.98 -12.54 4.17
CA LYS A 467 -45.32 -12.88 2.77
C LYS A 467 -46.16 -14.17 2.72
N PRO A 468 -47.07 -14.35 1.74
CA PRO A 468 -47.96 -15.52 1.69
C PRO A 468 -47.22 -16.81 1.30
N ALA A 469 -47.71 -17.92 1.85
CA ALA A 469 -47.10 -19.25 1.83
C ALA A 469 -47.14 -19.97 0.47
N GLU A 470 -46.03 -20.64 0.15
CA GLU A 470 -45.93 -21.70 -0.87
C GLU A 470 -45.69 -23.05 -0.15
N PRO A 471 -46.23 -24.20 -0.62
CA PRO A 471 -46.32 -25.42 0.18
C PRO A 471 -44.99 -26.19 0.31
N ALA A 472 -44.85 -26.84 1.48
CA ALA A 472 -43.65 -27.50 1.96
C ALA A 472 -43.14 -28.68 1.10
N LYS A 473 -41.81 -28.79 0.98
CA LYS A 473 -41.09 -29.99 0.53
C LYS A 473 -40.53 -30.77 1.74
N PRO A 474 -40.43 -32.10 1.66
CA PRO A 474 -40.09 -32.97 2.80
C PRO A 474 -38.62 -32.89 3.22
N GLU A 475 -38.36 -33.09 4.52
CA GLU A 475 -37.04 -33.09 5.16
C GLU A 475 -36.11 -34.19 4.61
N LYS A 476 -34.83 -33.84 4.39
CA LYS A 476 -33.75 -34.79 4.02
C LYS A 476 -33.04 -35.31 5.27
N PRO A 477 -32.55 -36.57 5.27
CA PRO A 477 -31.81 -37.17 6.38
C PRO A 477 -30.43 -36.51 6.58
N ALA A 478 -29.88 -36.67 7.79
CA ALA A 478 -28.61 -36.08 8.23
C ALA A 478 -27.40 -36.65 7.47
N THR A 479 -26.60 -35.78 6.85
CA THR A 479 -25.37 -36.12 6.13
C THR A 479 -24.18 -36.29 7.08
N LYS A 480 -23.38 -37.34 6.89
CA LYS A 480 -22.15 -37.60 7.66
C LYS A 480 -21.02 -36.67 7.19
N LYS A 481 -20.01 -36.47 8.04
CA LYS A 481 -18.86 -35.61 7.75
C LYS A 481 -17.54 -36.38 7.90
N TRP A 482 -16.54 -36.01 7.08
CA TRP A 482 -15.18 -36.56 7.14
C TRP A 482 -14.14 -35.45 7.07
N LEU A 483 -13.10 -35.53 7.91
CA LEU A 483 -11.99 -34.58 7.99
C LEU A 483 -10.74 -35.15 7.31
N CYS A 484 -10.15 -34.39 6.39
CA CYS A 484 -8.81 -34.66 5.87
C CYS A 484 -7.76 -34.39 6.95
N THR A 485 -7.04 -35.41 7.40
CA THR A 485 -6.01 -35.29 8.45
C THR A 485 -4.77 -34.50 8.02
N VAL A 486 -4.58 -34.27 6.71
CA VAL A 486 -3.42 -33.55 6.15
C VAL A 486 -3.63 -32.04 6.11
N CYS A 487 -4.83 -31.56 5.77
CA CYS A 487 -5.09 -30.12 5.54
C CYS A 487 -6.35 -29.57 6.21
N GLY A 488 -7.13 -30.39 6.90
CA GLY A 488 -8.33 -29.96 7.62
C GLY A 488 -9.58 -29.73 6.76
N TYR A 489 -9.58 -30.14 5.49
CA TYR A 489 -10.77 -30.04 4.63
C TYR A 489 -11.88 -31.00 5.12
N ILE A 490 -13.13 -30.54 5.13
CA ILE A 490 -14.30 -31.33 5.54
C ILE A 490 -15.15 -31.69 4.32
N TYR A 491 -15.39 -32.98 4.12
CA TYR A 491 -16.35 -33.51 3.16
C TYR A 491 -17.67 -33.85 3.87
N GLU A 492 -18.81 -33.45 3.29
CA GLU A 492 -20.15 -33.78 3.78
C GLU A 492 -20.90 -34.61 2.74
N GLY A 493 -21.40 -35.78 3.14
CA GLY A 493 -22.06 -36.72 2.25
C GLY A 493 -22.63 -37.93 2.99
N ASP A 494 -23.29 -38.85 2.30
CA ASP A 494 -23.82 -40.06 2.93
C ASP A 494 -22.71 -41.09 3.20
N GLU A 495 -21.74 -41.17 2.29
CA GLU A 495 -20.50 -41.97 2.36
C GLU A 495 -19.36 -41.25 1.64
N LEU A 496 -18.12 -41.46 2.08
CA LEU A 496 -16.93 -40.94 1.39
C LEU A 496 -16.54 -41.89 0.24
N PRO A 497 -16.56 -41.44 -1.04
CA PRO A 497 -16.18 -42.29 -2.17
C PRO A 497 -14.73 -42.78 -2.06
N PRO A 498 -14.42 -44.05 -2.38
CA PRO A 498 -13.06 -44.60 -2.30
C PRO A 498 -12.04 -43.89 -3.22
N ASP A 499 -12.52 -43.32 -4.32
CA ASP A 499 -11.76 -42.56 -5.31
C ASP A 499 -11.79 -41.04 -5.05
N PHE A 500 -12.34 -40.60 -3.91
CA PHE A 500 -12.38 -39.19 -3.56
C PHE A 500 -10.98 -38.63 -3.36
N ILE A 501 -10.67 -37.53 -4.04
CA ILE A 501 -9.40 -36.82 -3.92
C ILE A 501 -9.67 -35.48 -3.22
N CYS A 502 -8.93 -35.23 -2.13
CA CYS A 502 -9.04 -33.97 -1.40
C CYS A 502 -8.78 -32.79 -2.36
N PRO A 503 -9.72 -31.82 -2.50
CA PRO A 503 -9.57 -30.72 -3.44
C PRO A 503 -8.41 -29.79 -3.06
N VAL A 504 -8.02 -29.78 -1.77
CA VAL A 504 -6.97 -28.92 -1.22
C VAL A 504 -5.59 -29.57 -1.33
N CYS A 505 -5.38 -30.77 -0.75
CA CYS A 505 -4.06 -31.40 -0.66
C CYS A 505 -3.79 -32.52 -1.67
N LYS A 506 -4.76 -32.88 -2.51
CA LYS A 506 -4.68 -33.90 -3.57
C LYS A 506 -4.35 -35.34 -3.13
N HIS A 507 -4.44 -35.64 -1.83
CA HIS A 507 -4.39 -37.01 -1.32
C HIS A 507 -5.74 -37.71 -1.46
N GLY A 508 -5.76 -39.04 -1.52
CA GLY A 508 -6.97 -39.84 -1.73
C GLY A 508 -7.81 -39.97 -0.46
N ALA A 509 -8.88 -40.77 -0.53
CA ALA A 509 -9.84 -40.96 0.55
C ALA A 509 -9.22 -41.59 1.81
N GLU A 510 -8.06 -42.24 1.69
CA GLU A 510 -7.33 -42.90 2.79
C GLU A 510 -6.88 -41.96 3.91
N VAL A 511 -6.78 -40.65 3.64
CA VAL A 511 -6.37 -39.66 4.66
C VAL A 511 -7.54 -38.99 5.39
N PHE A 512 -8.79 -39.39 5.09
CA PHE A 512 -9.99 -38.86 5.72
C PHE A 512 -10.48 -39.72 6.89
N VAL A 513 -10.80 -39.07 8.00
CA VAL A 513 -11.40 -39.70 9.19
C VAL A 513 -12.81 -39.17 9.41
N PRO A 514 -13.79 -40.01 9.82
CA PRO A 514 -15.13 -39.55 10.12
C PRO A 514 -15.12 -38.54 11.29
N LEU A 515 -15.86 -37.45 11.13
CA LEU A 515 -16.18 -36.48 12.17
C LEU A 515 -17.51 -36.94 12.79
N GLU A 516 -17.47 -37.33 14.07
CA GLU A 516 -18.68 -37.66 14.86
C GLU A 516 -19.64 -36.47 15.00
#